data_AF-A0A7S4L0A9-F1
#
_entry.id   AF-A0A7S4L0A9-F1
#
_cell.length_a   1.000
_cell.length_b   1.000
_cell.length_c   1.000
_cell.angle_alpha   90.00
_cell.angle_beta   90.00
_cell.angle_gamma   90.00
#
_symmetry.space_group_name_H-M   'P 1'
#
loop_
_entity.id
_entity.type
_entity.pdbx_description
1 polymer ?
#
loop_
_entity_poly.entity_id
_entity_poly.type
_entity_poly.pdbx_seq_one_letter_code
_entity_poly.pdbx_strand_id
1 'polypeptide(L)'
;GEKLRTSEAEKGGGGGGNSKFGGGAGVTMVYANLSEFHKGLESAIGLPNPRVKEGMRDEHCCRADSQHVFTASNYGICSTPQQEWEYVVSPEEGKEYPGELSAGSPHGRTRQRIEDLMKKDKIARAQLTAEELIGLRLYTGPMFVKYNAVLRGFPLKVLEEMHGNRYVTTLHAIVSGIRKLAQVE
;
A
#
# COMPACT_ATOMS: atom_id res chain seq x y z
N GLY A 1 44.40 22.71 39.62
CA GLY A 1 43.72 21.41 39.51
C GLY A 1 42.43 21.65 38.78
N GLU A 2 42.43 21.37 37.49
CA GLU A 2 41.46 21.83 36.50
C GLU A 2 40.21 20.94 36.42
N LYS A 3 39.15 21.52 35.88
CA LYS A 3 37.73 21.17 35.94
C LYS A 3 37.34 19.76 35.47
N LEU A 4 36.29 19.26 36.12
CA LEU A 4 35.35 18.24 35.65
C LEU A 4 34.95 18.48 34.18
N ARG A 5 35.15 17.48 33.32
CA ARG A 5 34.45 17.32 32.04
C ARG A 5 33.74 15.96 32.06
N THR A 6 32.43 16.00 32.22
CA THR A 6 31.52 14.91 31.82
C THR A 6 31.44 14.89 30.29
N SER A 7 31.80 13.77 29.68
CA SER A 7 31.60 13.52 28.25
C SER A 7 30.12 13.15 28.01
N GLU A 8 29.37 14.03 27.35
CA GLU A 8 28.09 13.69 26.73
C GLU A 8 28.37 12.90 25.45
N ALA A 9 27.90 11.65 25.41
CA ALA A 9 27.87 10.86 24.19
C ALA A 9 26.67 11.32 23.33
N GLU A 10 26.96 11.72 22.10
CA GLU A 10 25.99 12.02 21.05
C GLU A 10 25.01 10.85 20.87
N LYS A 11 23.72 11.09 21.12
CA LYS A 11 22.66 10.24 20.59
C LYS A 11 22.48 10.58 19.12
N GLY A 12 23.13 9.79 18.26
CA GLY A 12 22.75 9.68 16.84
C GLY A 12 21.27 9.32 16.75
N GLY A 13 20.46 10.24 16.20
CA GLY A 13 19.03 10.05 15.97
C GLY A 13 18.80 8.94 14.95
N GLY A 14 18.48 7.74 15.47
CA GLY A 14 18.13 6.57 14.69
C GLY A 14 16.87 6.81 13.85
N GLY A 15 16.95 6.40 12.58
CA GLY A 15 15.87 6.48 11.61
C GLY A 15 14.59 5.80 12.10
N GLY A 16 13.46 6.47 11.89
CA GLY A 16 12.13 5.95 12.18
C GLY A 16 11.89 4.65 11.44
N GLY A 17 11.60 3.58 12.20
CA GLY A 17 11.22 2.29 11.65
C GLY A 17 9.93 2.41 10.83
N ASN A 18 9.97 1.98 9.58
CA ASN A 18 8.82 2.01 8.68
C ASN A 18 7.78 0.95 9.12
N SER A 19 6.65 1.36 9.70
CA SER A 19 5.61 0.42 10.19
C SER A 19 4.93 -0.39 9.08
N LYS A 20 5.20 -0.04 7.81
CA LYS A 20 4.85 -0.89 6.65
C LYS A 20 5.50 -2.27 6.75
N PHE A 21 6.72 -2.32 7.28
CA PHE A 21 7.57 -3.51 7.41
C PHE A 21 7.82 -3.92 8.88
N GLY A 22 7.56 -3.03 9.84
CA GLY A 22 7.74 -3.31 11.27
C GLY A 22 6.53 -4.01 11.89
N GLY A 23 6.75 -5.19 12.48
CA GLY A 23 5.86 -5.71 13.51
C GLY A 23 5.98 -4.79 14.74
N GLY A 24 4.88 -4.13 15.13
CA GLY A 24 4.87 -3.31 16.34
C GLY A 24 5.30 -4.14 17.55
N ALA A 25 6.05 -3.53 18.47
CA ALA A 25 6.47 -4.19 19.70
C ALA A 25 5.25 -4.79 20.42
N GLY A 26 5.19 -6.12 20.51
CA GLY A 26 4.06 -6.86 21.09
C GLY A 26 3.16 -7.62 20.10
N VAL A 27 3.35 -7.45 18.79
CA VAL A 27 2.68 -8.29 17.78
C VAL A 27 3.60 -9.47 17.46
N THR A 28 3.17 -10.68 17.83
CA THR A 28 3.80 -11.89 17.32
C THR A 28 3.55 -11.92 15.81
N MET A 29 4.62 -11.77 15.02
CA MET A 29 4.56 -11.91 13.57
C MET A 29 4.28 -13.38 13.26
N VAL A 30 3.02 -13.73 13.05
CA VAL A 30 2.64 -15.04 12.52
C VAL A 30 2.94 -15.02 11.03
N TYR A 31 4.14 -15.46 10.67
CA TYR A 31 4.41 -15.80 9.27
C TYR A 31 3.58 -17.03 8.92
N ALA A 32 2.85 -16.96 7.81
CA ALA A 32 2.14 -18.10 7.25
C ALA A 32 3.13 -19.26 7.08
N ASN A 33 2.73 -20.46 7.50
CA ASN A 33 3.59 -21.64 7.39
C ASN A 33 3.81 -22.01 5.90
N LEU A 34 4.86 -22.78 5.60
CA LEU A 34 5.19 -23.17 4.22
C LEU A 34 4.03 -23.91 3.51
N SER A 35 3.14 -24.57 4.26
CA SER A 35 1.95 -25.21 3.71
C SER A 35 0.91 -24.19 3.23
N GLU A 36 0.69 -23.09 3.96
CA GLU A 36 -0.17 -21.97 3.53
C GLU A 36 0.42 -21.24 2.32
N PHE A 37 1.75 -21.11 2.24
CA PHE A 37 2.43 -20.61 1.04
C PHE A 37 2.12 -21.47 -0.20
N HIS A 38 2.04 -22.80 -0.04
CA HIS A 38 1.72 -23.75 -1.12
C HIS A 38 0.22 -23.81 -1.47
N LYS A 39 -0.69 -23.53 -0.51
CA LYS A 39 -2.14 -23.47 -0.78
C LYS A 39 -2.54 -22.27 -1.64
N GLY A 40 -1.65 -21.27 -1.76
CA GLY A 40 -1.82 -20.11 -2.63
C GLY A 40 -2.79 -19.06 -2.07
N LEU A 41 -2.73 -17.85 -2.65
CA LEU A 41 -3.52 -16.70 -2.23
C LEU A 41 -5.03 -16.97 -2.29
N GLU A 42 -5.48 -17.80 -3.23
CA GLU A 42 -6.87 -18.21 -3.40
C GLU A 42 -7.46 -18.88 -2.16
N SER A 43 -6.68 -19.76 -1.52
CA SER A 43 -7.13 -20.44 -0.29
C SER A 43 -7.32 -19.48 0.90
N ALA A 44 -6.60 -18.36 0.90
CA ALA A 44 -6.60 -17.39 1.98
C ALA A 44 -7.66 -16.30 1.80
N ILE A 45 -7.79 -15.75 0.59
CA ILE A 45 -8.64 -14.58 0.32
C ILE A 45 -9.69 -14.79 -0.76
N GLY A 46 -9.76 -15.98 -1.37
CA GLY A 46 -10.69 -16.31 -2.45
C GLY A 46 -10.17 -15.96 -3.84
N LEU A 47 -11.01 -16.22 -4.85
CA LEU A 47 -10.70 -15.96 -6.26
C LEU A 47 -10.88 -14.47 -6.62
N PRO A 48 -10.04 -13.92 -7.50
CA PRO A 48 -10.23 -12.56 -8.01
C PRO A 48 -11.42 -12.49 -8.98
N ASN A 49 -11.94 -11.28 -9.21
CA ASN A 49 -12.88 -11.04 -10.29
C ASN A 49 -12.17 -11.30 -11.66
N PRO A 50 -12.75 -12.08 -12.59
CA PRO A 50 -12.15 -12.32 -13.91
C PRO A 50 -11.95 -11.05 -14.73
N ARG A 51 -12.77 -10.01 -14.50
CA ARG A 51 -12.58 -8.67 -15.04
C ARG A 51 -11.80 -7.84 -14.04
N VAL A 52 -10.49 -8.06 -14.01
CA VAL A 52 -9.58 -7.55 -12.96
C VAL A 52 -9.76 -6.04 -12.72
N LYS A 53 -9.71 -5.21 -13.77
CA LYS A 53 -9.83 -3.75 -13.62
C LYS A 53 -11.20 -3.31 -13.06
N GLU A 54 -12.28 -3.94 -13.52
CA GLU A 54 -13.64 -3.67 -13.02
C GLU A 54 -13.75 -4.10 -11.55
N GLY A 55 -13.28 -5.29 -11.21
CA GLY A 55 -13.28 -5.80 -9.83
C GLY A 55 -12.46 -4.91 -8.88
N MET A 56 -11.28 -4.47 -9.30
CA MET A 56 -10.48 -3.52 -8.52
C MET A 56 -11.21 -2.18 -8.36
N ARG A 57 -11.84 -1.65 -9.41
CA ARG A 57 -12.62 -0.42 -9.33
C ARG A 57 -13.78 -0.57 -8.34
N ASP A 58 -14.54 -1.64 -8.43
CA ASP A 58 -15.69 -1.90 -7.56
C ASP A 58 -15.25 -1.99 -6.10
N GLU A 59 -14.15 -2.70 -5.82
CA GLU A 59 -13.54 -2.79 -4.49
C GLU A 59 -13.21 -1.41 -3.89
N HIS A 60 -12.84 -0.41 -4.69
CA HIS A 60 -12.42 0.90 -4.21
C HIS A 60 -13.52 1.95 -4.28
N CYS A 61 -14.44 1.87 -5.24
CA CYS A 61 -15.40 2.93 -5.55
C CYS A 61 -16.86 2.58 -5.24
N CYS A 62 -17.20 1.31 -5.05
CA CYS A 62 -18.59 0.87 -4.93
C CYS A 62 -18.89 0.05 -3.67
N ARG A 63 -17.90 -0.21 -2.81
CA ARG A 63 -18.09 -0.93 -1.54
C ARG A 63 -18.48 0.04 -0.42
N ALA A 64 -19.02 -0.51 0.66
CA ALA A 64 -19.51 0.29 1.79
C ALA A 64 -18.42 1.16 2.44
N ASP A 65 -17.15 0.76 2.33
CA ASP A 65 -16.01 1.50 2.88
C ASP A 65 -15.32 2.43 1.86
N SER A 66 -15.84 2.56 0.63
CA SER A 66 -15.22 3.34 -0.45
C SER A 66 -15.00 4.81 -0.10
N GLN A 67 -15.88 5.39 0.72
CA GLN A 67 -15.77 6.77 1.20
C GLN A 67 -15.33 6.85 2.67
N HIS A 68 -15.03 5.71 3.30
CA HIS A 68 -14.59 5.69 4.69
C HIS A 68 -13.16 6.22 4.80
N VAL A 69 -12.99 7.27 5.59
CA VAL A 69 -11.69 7.90 5.80
C VAL A 69 -10.83 7.01 6.67
N PHE A 70 -9.58 6.80 6.26
CA PHE A 70 -8.57 6.11 7.05
C PHE A 70 -7.25 6.88 7.02
N THR A 71 -6.41 6.64 8.02
CA THR A 71 -5.10 7.31 8.15
C THR A 71 -3.97 6.33 7.91
N ALA A 72 -3.10 6.63 6.96
CA ALA A 72 -1.82 5.96 6.77
C ALA A 72 -0.78 6.53 7.75
N SER A 73 -0.62 5.88 8.90
CA SER A 73 0.21 6.34 10.03
C SER A 73 1.65 6.72 9.67
N ASN A 74 2.26 6.03 8.70
CA ASN A 74 3.65 6.32 8.26
C ASN A 74 3.82 7.67 7.57
N TYR A 75 2.73 8.26 7.08
CA TYR A 75 2.77 9.49 6.30
C TYR A 75 1.82 10.56 6.85
N GLY A 76 1.01 10.24 7.86
CA GLY A 76 -0.05 11.12 8.35
C GLY A 76 -1.12 11.45 7.30
N ILE A 77 -1.21 10.67 6.21
CA ILE A 77 -2.13 10.93 5.11
C ILE A 77 -3.50 10.36 5.47
N CYS A 78 -4.51 11.25 5.51
CA CYS A 78 -5.92 10.87 5.60
C CYS A 78 -6.53 10.83 4.20
N SER A 79 -7.09 9.69 3.81
CA SER A 79 -7.69 9.49 2.48
C SER A 79 -8.82 8.47 2.55
N THR A 80 -9.49 8.25 1.41
CA THR A 80 -10.50 7.19 1.24
C THR A 80 -10.10 6.23 0.12
N PRO A 81 -10.59 4.98 0.10
CA PRO A 81 -10.31 4.06 -1.00
C PRO A 81 -10.68 4.64 -2.37
N GLN A 82 -11.77 5.39 -2.46
CA GLN A 82 -12.21 6.05 -3.69
C GLN A 82 -11.22 7.14 -4.13
N GLN A 83 -10.75 8.00 -3.22
CA GLN A 83 -9.77 9.04 -3.54
C GLN A 83 -8.44 8.44 -3.99
N GLU A 84 -8.00 7.36 -3.35
CA GLU A 84 -6.77 6.66 -3.73
C GLU A 84 -6.87 6.00 -5.11
N TRP A 85 -8.02 5.39 -5.42
CA TRP A 85 -8.29 4.89 -6.76
C TRP A 85 -8.21 6.00 -7.81
N GLU A 86 -8.90 7.11 -7.56
CA GLU A 86 -8.93 8.25 -8.47
C GLU A 86 -7.53 8.83 -8.70
N TYR A 87 -6.76 9.05 -7.63
CA TYR A 87 -5.38 9.55 -7.70
C TYR A 87 -4.46 8.65 -8.56
N VAL A 88 -4.62 7.33 -8.44
CA VAL A 88 -3.76 6.36 -9.15
C VAL A 88 -4.21 6.16 -10.58
N VAL A 89 -5.52 6.03 -10.82
CA VAL A 89 -6.06 5.57 -12.11
C VAL A 89 -6.41 6.71 -13.04
N SER A 90 -6.97 7.80 -12.52
CA SER A 90 -7.48 8.91 -13.33
C SER A 90 -7.46 10.23 -12.54
N PRO A 91 -6.27 10.74 -12.17
CA PRO A 91 -6.20 11.95 -11.37
C PRO A 91 -6.70 13.16 -12.17
N GLU A 92 -7.62 13.91 -11.57
CA GLU A 92 -8.22 15.13 -12.12
C GLU A 92 -7.23 16.30 -12.04
N GLU A 93 -7.10 17.03 -13.14
CA GLU A 93 -6.23 18.21 -13.21
C GLU A 93 -6.76 19.33 -12.33
N GLY A 94 -5.88 20.00 -11.57
CA GLY A 94 -6.27 21.05 -10.63
C GLY A 94 -6.87 20.55 -9.30
N LYS A 95 -7.24 19.27 -9.18
CA LYS A 95 -7.64 18.67 -7.90
C LYS A 95 -6.43 18.34 -7.04
N GLU A 96 -6.47 18.74 -5.77
CA GLU A 96 -5.47 18.34 -4.78
C GLU A 96 -5.81 16.96 -4.20
N TYR A 97 -4.84 16.05 -4.19
CA TYR A 97 -5.00 14.74 -3.55
C TYR A 97 -4.24 14.64 -2.23
N PRO A 98 -4.73 13.82 -1.28
CA PRO A 98 -4.07 13.65 0.02
C PRO A 98 -2.59 13.28 -0.12
N GLY A 99 -1.72 14.00 0.59
CA GLY A 99 -0.28 13.76 0.61
C GLY A 99 0.46 14.04 -0.70
N GLU A 100 -0.20 14.58 -1.72
CA GLU A 100 0.46 14.98 -2.97
C GLU A 100 1.51 16.07 -2.74
N LEU A 101 2.58 16.04 -3.55
CA LEU A 101 3.63 17.06 -3.53
C LEU A 101 3.00 18.44 -3.83
N SER A 102 3.20 19.38 -2.91
CA SER A 102 2.75 20.77 -3.03
C SER A 102 3.72 21.71 -2.31
N ALA A 103 3.55 23.03 -2.46
CA ALA A 103 4.36 24.00 -1.73
C ALA A 103 4.28 23.83 -0.21
N GLY A 104 3.14 23.35 0.31
CA GLY A 104 2.94 23.04 1.73
C GLY A 104 3.37 21.63 2.14
N SER A 105 3.74 20.76 1.19
CA SER A 105 4.15 19.37 1.43
C SER A 105 5.30 18.99 0.49
N PRO A 106 6.54 19.49 0.74
CA PRO A 106 7.69 19.34 -0.18
C PRO A 106 8.22 17.90 -0.29
N HIS A 107 7.75 16.99 0.57
CA HIS A 107 8.08 15.56 0.53
C HIS A 107 6.86 14.70 0.18
N GLY A 108 5.82 15.31 -0.41
CA GLY A 108 4.62 14.62 -0.84
C GLY A 108 4.84 13.67 -2.03
N ARG A 109 3.86 12.82 -2.28
CA ARG A 109 3.87 11.86 -3.40
C ARG A 109 3.69 12.58 -4.74
N THR A 110 4.47 12.18 -5.74
CA THR A 110 4.37 12.73 -7.10
C THR A 110 3.27 12.02 -7.90
N ARG A 111 2.37 12.81 -8.49
CA ARG A 111 1.39 12.32 -9.46
C ARG A 111 2.09 11.77 -10.69
N GLN A 112 1.72 10.56 -11.09
CA GLN A 112 2.25 9.89 -12.27
C GLN A 112 1.12 9.12 -12.92
N ARG A 113 0.89 9.36 -14.21
CA ARG A 113 -0.09 8.64 -15.01
C ARG A 113 0.37 7.20 -15.23
N ILE A 114 -0.57 6.26 -15.21
CA ILE A 114 -0.27 4.83 -15.42
C ILE A 114 0.37 4.63 -16.80
N GLU A 115 -0.13 5.34 -17.81
CA GLU A 115 0.35 5.26 -19.19
C GLU A 115 1.84 5.65 -19.30
N ASP A 116 2.30 6.60 -18.49
CA ASP A 116 3.70 7.04 -18.50
C ASP A 116 4.60 6.09 -17.71
N LEU A 117 4.08 5.52 -16.62
CA LEU A 117 4.78 4.50 -15.85
C LEU A 117 4.95 3.19 -16.64
N MET A 118 3.96 2.82 -17.46
CA MET A 118 4.01 1.65 -18.34
C MET A 118 5.15 1.72 -19.36
N LYS A 119 5.61 2.92 -19.72
CA LYS A 119 6.73 3.13 -20.68
C LYS A 119 8.11 2.91 -20.05
N LYS A 120 8.21 2.76 -18.73
CA LYS A 120 9.52 2.56 -18.07
C LYS A 120 10.09 1.19 -18.39
N ASP A 121 11.38 1.13 -18.71
CA ASP A 121 12.08 -0.10 -19.11
C ASP A 121 11.85 -1.28 -18.16
N LYS A 122 11.98 -1.06 -16.83
CA LYS A 122 11.73 -2.10 -15.81
C LYS A 122 10.31 -2.68 -15.89
N ILE A 123 9.31 -1.83 -16.14
CA ILE A 123 7.89 -2.24 -16.22
C ILE A 123 7.63 -3.02 -17.52
N ALA A 124 8.19 -2.54 -18.64
CA ALA A 124 8.09 -3.21 -19.93
C ALA A 124 8.79 -4.58 -19.93
N ARG A 125 10.02 -4.67 -19.41
CA ARG A 125 10.77 -5.93 -19.29
C ARG A 125 10.06 -6.97 -18.42
N ALA A 126 9.46 -6.52 -17.32
CA ALA A 126 8.68 -7.37 -16.43
C ALA A 126 7.31 -7.76 -17.00
N GLN A 127 6.90 -7.19 -18.14
CA GLN A 127 5.61 -7.46 -18.78
C GLN A 127 4.42 -7.26 -17.82
N LEU A 128 4.47 -6.17 -17.05
CA LEU A 128 3.36 -5.80 -16.17
C LEU A 128 2.16 -5.37 -17.02
N THR A 129 0.98 -5.77 -16.57
CA THR A 129 -0.30 -5.22 -17.01
C THR A 129 -0.57 -3.89 -16.30
N ALA A 130 -1.50 -3.10 -16.83
CA ALA A 130 -1.92 -1.85 -16.20
C ALA A 130 -2.52 -2.12 -14.81
N GLU A 131 -3.27 -3.20 -14.64
CA GLU A 131 -3.93 -3.61 -13.41
C GLU A 131 -2.91 -3.97 -12.31
N GLU A 132 -1.85 -4.71 -12.66
CA GLU A 132 -0.76 -5.01 -11.73
C GLU A 132 -0.04 -3.73 -11.31
N LEU A 133 0.23 -2.82 -12.24
CA LEU A 133 0.86 -1.54 -11.94
C LEU A 133 -0.03 -0.64 -11.07
N ILE A 134 -1.34 -0.60 -11.31
CA ILE A 134 -2.32 0.10 -10.47
C ILE A 134 -2.30 -0.50 -9.05
N GLY A 135 -2.36 -1.83 -8.93
CA GLY A 135 -2.30 -2.52 -7.64
C GLY A 135 -1.02 -2.17 -6.87
N LEU A 136 0.14 -2.22 -7.53
CA LEU A 136 1.43 -1.84 -6.94
C LEU A 136 1.44 -0.38 -6.49
N ARG A 137 0.93 0.55 -7.32
CA ARG A 137 0.84 1.97 -6.99
C ARG A 137 -0.02 2.19 -5.75
N LEU A 138 -1.21 1.59 -5.70
CA LEU A 138 -2.10 1.64 -4.53
C LEU A 138 -1.42 1.08 -3.28
N TYR A 139 -0.73 -0.07 -3.37
CA TYR A 139 0.00 -0.67 -2.26
C TYR A 139 1.18 0.17 -1.78
N THR A 140 1.83 0.92 -2.67
CA THR A 140 2.90 1.86 -2.27
C THR A 140 2.37 3.16 -1.69
N GLY A 141 1.10 3.50 -1.95
CA GLY A 141 0.38 4.61 -1.31
C GLY A 141 -0.35 4.20 -0.01
N PRO A 142 -1.26 5.05 0.49
CA PRO A 142 -2.05 4.83 1.70
C PRO A 142 -2.77 3.48 1.81
N MET A 143 -3.26 2.91 0.71
CA MET A 143 -4.09 1.69 0.73
C MET A 143 -3.41 0.45 1.32
N PHE A 144 -2.07 0.46 1.49
CA PHE A 144 -1.34 -0.61 2.18
C PHE A 144 -1.93 -0.96 3.55
N VAL A 145 -2.54 0.00 4.25
CA VAL A 145 -3.17 -0.20 5.56
C VAL A 145 -4.28 -1.26 5.47
N LYS A 146 -5.21 -1.10 4.53
CA LYS A 146 -6.35 -2.00 4.34
C LYS A 146 -5.92 -3.34 3.76
N TYR A 147 -5.02 -3.34 2.78
CA TYR A 147 -4.50 -4.57 2.18
C TYR A 147 -3.74 -5.44 3.19
N ASN A 148 -2.85 -4.83 3.97
CA ASN A 148 -2.13 -5.57 5.00
C ASN A 148 -3.06 -6.03 6.11
N ALA A 149 -4.11 -5.27 6.45
CA ALA A 149 -5.09 -5.71 7.42
C ALA A 149 -5.80 -7.00 6.99
N VAL A 150 -6.22 -7.10 5.72
CA VAL A 150 -6.79 -8.32 5.15
C VAL A 150 -5.81 -9.49 5.23
N LEU A 151 -4.57 -9.28 4.77
CA LEU A 151 -3.57 -10.36 4.73
C LEU A 151 -3.15 -10.84 6.13
N ARG A 152 -3.22 -9.96 7.13
CA ARG A 152 -2.78 -10.24 8.50
C ARG A 152 -3.93 -10.69 9.42
N GLY A 153 -5.18 -10.39 9.06
CA GLY A 153 -6.31 -10.53 9.97
C GLY A 153 -6.30 -9.49 11.11
N PHE A 154 -5.48 -8.44 11.04
CA PHE A 154 -5.39 -7.40 12.07
C PHE A 154 -4.84 -6.08 11.50
N PRO A 155 -5.14 -4.91 12.12
CA PRO A 155 -5.94 -4.72 13.34
C PRO A 155 -7.45 -4.87 13.07
N LEU A 156 -8.18 -5.46 14.05
CA LEU A 156 -9.63 -5.73 13.92
C LEU A 156 -10.45 -4.49 13.59
N LYS A 157 -10.11 -3.34 14.20
CA LYS A 157 -10.76 -2.06 13.91
C LYS A 157 -10.75 -1.71 12.41
N VAL A 158 -9.61 -1.91 11.73
CA VAL A 158 -9.51 -1.63 10.28
C VAL A 158 -10.39 -2.60 9.49
N LEU A 159 -10.42 -3.87 9.89
CA LEU A 159 -11.26 -4.88 9.22
C LEU A 159 -12.75 -4.62 9.40
N GLU A 160 -13.18 -4.18 10.59
CA GLU A 160 -14.57 -3.81 10.88
C GLU A 160 -15.01 -2.61 10.03
N GLU A 161 -14.16 -1.58 9.96
CA GLU A 161 -14.37 -0.38 9.13
C GLU A 161 -14.35 -0.65 7.62
N MET A 162 -13.88 -1.83 7.19
CA MET A 162 -13.96 -2.26 5.79
C MET A 162 -15.33 -2.86 5.43
N HIS A 163 -16.21 -3.07 6.41
CA HIS A 163 -17.59 -3.53 6.19
C HIS A 163 -17.68 -4.76 5.27
N GLY A 164 -16.76 -5.72 5.48
CA GLY A 164 -16.67 -6.97 4.71
C GLY A 164 -16.05 -6.84 3.32
N ASN A 165 -15.55 -5.67 2.92
CA ASN A 165 -14.68 -5.55 1.76
C ASN A 165 -13.32 -6.20 2.04
N ARG A 166 -12.81 -7.00 1.10
CA ARG A 166 -11.55 -7.73 1.25
C ARG A 166 -10.51 -7.42 0.18
N TYR A 167 -10.82 -6.56 -0.79
CA TYR A 167 -9.89 -6.16 -1.86
C TYR A 167 -9.21 -7.34 -2.58
N VAL A 168 -9.95 -8.44 -2.77
CA VAL A 168 -9.41 -9.74 -3.23
C VAL A 168 -8.73 -9.60 -4.59
N THR A 169 -9.41 -8.98 -5.54
CA THR A 169 -8.94 -8.76 -6.91
C THR A 169 -7.68 -7.91 -6.92
N THR A 170 -7.67 -6.84 -6.12
CA THR A 170 -6.53 -5.94 -5.99
C THR A 170 -5.32 -6.63 -5.36
N LEU A 171 -5.51 -7.45 -4.33
CA LEU A 171 -4.45 -8.24 -3.69
C LEU A 171 -3.82 -9.24 -4.66
N HIS A 172 -4.63 -9.92 -5.48
CA HIS A 172 -4.12 -10.78 -6.56
C HIS A 172 -3.29 -10.00 -7.58
N ALA A 173 -3.75 -8.81 -8.01
CA ALA A 173 -2.99 -7.95 -8.91
C ALA A 173 -1.64 -7.50 -8.32
N ILE A 174 -1.61 -7.16 -7.02
CA ILE A 174 -0.37 -6.81 -6.30
C ILE A 174 0.60 -7.98 -6.29
N VAL A 175 0.15 -9.17 -5.87
CA VAL A 175 1.00 -10.36 -5.79
C VAL A 175 1.55 -10.75 -7.16
N SER A 176 0.72 -10.70 -8.20
CA SER A 176 1.14 -10.95 -9.58
C SER A 176 2.21 -9.95 -10.03
N GLY A 177 2.00 -8.66 -9.78
CA GLY A 177 2.95 -7.59 -10.12
C GLY A 177 4.30 -7.74 -9.40
N ILE A 178 4.29 -8.06 -8.10
CA ILE A 178 5.54 -8.30 -7.33
C ILE A 178 6.31 -9.49 -7.92
N ARG A 179 5.63 -10.59 -8.23
CA ARG A 179 6.27 -11.79 -8.81
C ARG A 179 6.93 -11.49 -10.16
N LYS A 180 6.26 -10.74 -11.03
CA LYS A 180 6.82 -10.33 -12.31
C LYS A 180 8.04 -9.42 -12.17
N LEU A 181 7.98 -8.45 -11.25
CA LEU A 181 9.11 -7.56 -11.00
C LEU A 181 10.33 -8.34 -10.46
N ALA A 182 10.12 -9.31 -9.58
CA ALA A 182 11.19 -10.12 -9.01
C ALA A 182 11.94 -11.00 -10.04
N GLN A 183 11.34 -11.26 -11.21
CA GLN A 183 11.97 -12.03 -12.29
C GLN A 183 12.91 -11.20 -13.18
N VAL A 184 12.89 -9.87 -13.04
CA VAL A 184 13.72 -8.97 -13.85
C VAL A 184 14.69 -8.12 -13.04
N GLU A 185 14.80 -8.40 -11.73
CA GLU A 185 15.82 -7.81 -10.85
C GLU A 185 17.21 -8.44 -11.04
#